data_AF-A0A061AQZ4-F1
#
_entry.id   AF-A0A061AQZ4-F1
#
_cell.length_a   1.000
_cell.length_b   1.000
_cell.length_c   1.000
_cell.angle_alpha   90.00
_cell.angle_beta   90.00
_cell.angle_gamma   90.00
#
_symmetry.space_group_name_H-M   'P 1'
#
loop_
_entity.id
_entity.type
_entity.pdbx_description
1 polymer ?
#
loop_
_entity_poly.entity_id
_entity_poly.type
_entity_poly.pdbx_seq_one_letter_code
_entity_poly.pdbx_strand_id
1 'polypeptide(L)'
;MGQSSSAVKITPQDRSILDLKLQRDKLKQYQRRIEVVLAREREIAAESLKTGNKQRALTALRQKKYQETLLSQTDAQLETLQKLVQSIEFSLVEKDVLFGLKQGNDVLKQLNKEMDLATVEKLMDDTREGIAYQEEVSALLSSRMSAQDEEDVQAELAALQAEQTGTKLPEAPTHALPEVERPAVHIPSEAEARPEERQAEGRQAIAA
;
A
#
# COMPACT_ATOMS: atom_id res chain seq x y z
N MET A 1 -31.86 5.39 35.83
CA MET A 1 -31.22 4.69 34.70
C MET A 1 -29.72 4.77 34.91
N GLY A 2 -29.17 3.81 35.67
CA GLY A 2 -27.78 3.85 36.12
C GLY A 2 -26.82 3.49 34.99
N GLN A 3 -25.80 4.33 34.81
CA GLN A 3 -24.60 4.02 34.04
C GLN A 3 -23.95 2.77 34.63
N SER A 4 -24.19 1.61 34.01
CA SER A 4 -23.31 0.46 34.18
C SER A 4 -22.02 0.79 33.44
N SER A 5 -21.02 1.28 34.18
CA SER A 5 -19.65 1.36 33.69
C SER A 5 -19.26 -0.01 33.14
N SER A 6 -19.16 -0.14 31.82
CA SER A 6 -18.67 -1.34 31.16
C SER A 6 -17.22 -1.53 31.61
N ALA A 7 -17.01 -2.35 32.64
CA ALA A 7 -15.68 -2.70 33.09
C ALA A 7 -14.94 -3.29 31.89
N VAL A 8 -13.91 -2.58 31.42
CA VAL A 8 -13.05 -3.02 30.32
C VAL A 8 -12.50 -4.39 30.70
N LYS A 9 -12.97 -5.43 30.01
CA LYS A 9 -12.56 -6.81 30.28
C LYS A 9 -11.12 -6.94 29.79
N ILE A 10 -10.19 -7.03 30.72
CA ILE A 10 -8.77 -7.26 30.43
C ILE A 10 -8.68 -8.53 29.59
N THR A 11 -8.24 -8.38 28.35
CA THR A 11 -8.10 -9.49 27.42
C THR A 11 -6.81 -10.27 27.74
N PRO A 12 -6.71 -11.57 27.38
CA PRO A 12 -5.44 -12.30 27.52
C PRO A 12 -4.29 -11.62 26.75
N GLN A 13 -4.60 -10.91 25.66
CA GLN A 13 -3.64 -10.11 24.90
C GLN A 13 -3.08 -8.94 25.74
N ASP A 14 -3.93 -8.24 26.48
CA ASP A 14 -3.50 -7.14 27.36
C ASP A 14 -2.55 -7.62 28.45
N ARG A 15 -2.79 -8.84 28.99
CA ARG A 15 -1.88 -9.47 29.96
C ARG A 15 -0.53 -9.78 29.34
N SER A 16 -0.50 -10.35 28.13
CA SER A 16 0.76 -10.62 27.41
C SER A 16 1.54 -9.33 27.11
N ILE A 17 0.86 -8.26 26.70
CA ILE A 17 1.48 -6.95 26.45
C ILE A 17 2.06 -6.38 27.76
N LEU A 18 1.33 -6.51 28.87
CA LEU A 18 1.82 -6.10 30.18
C LEU A 18 3.08 -6.88 30.59
N ASP A 19 3.08 -8.20 30.42
CA ASP A 19 4.21 -9.05 30.78
C ASP A 19 5.46 -8.69 29.97
N LEU A 20 5.32 -8.44 28.67
CA LEU A 20 6.40 -7.94 27.82
C LEU A 20 6.91 -6.57 28.32
N LYS A 21 6.02 -5.63 28.62
CA LYS A 21 6.41 -4.31 29.14
C LYS A 21 7.14 -4.42 30.49
N LEU A 22 6.71 -5.32 31.38
CA LEU A 22 7.38 -5.59 32.64
C LEU A 22 8.79 -6.19 32.42
N GLN A 23 8.93 -7.13 31.48
CA GLN A 23 10.23 -7.70 31.12
C GLN A 23 11.18 -6.64 30.56
N ARG A 24 10.69 -5.76 29.67
CA ARG A 24 11.45 -4.61 29.16
C ARG A 24 11.99 -3.74 30.29
N ASP A 25 11.14 -3.42 31.27
CA ASP A 25 11.51 -2.53 32.36
C ASP A 25 12.53 -3.21 33.30
N LYS A 26 12.40 -4.53 33.52
CA LYS A 26 13.41 -5.33 34.23
C LYS A 26 14.75 -5.34 33.49
N LEU A 27 14.76 -5.51 32.17
CA LEU A 27 15.99 -5.45 31.36
C LEU A 27 16.65 -4.07 31.44
N LYS A 28 15.87 -2.98 31.39
CA LYS A 28 16.40 -1.62 31.59
C LYS A 28 17.00 -1.42 32.98
N GLN A 29 16.38 -1.96 34.03
CA GLN A 29 16.96 -1.91 35.37
C GLN A 29 18.26 -2.73 35.45
N TYR A 30 18.31 -3.87 34.78
CA TYR A 30 19.51 -4.71 34.71
C TYR A 30 20.65 -4.02 33.97
N GLN A 31 20.37 -3.38 32.84
CA GLN A 31 21.30 -2.53 32.08
C GLN A 31 21.95 -1.47 32.97
N ARG A 32 21.14 -0.68 33.71
CA ARG A 32 21.66 0.34 34.65
C ARG A 32 22.55 -0.26 35.73
N ARG A 33 22.23 -1.45 36.24
CA ARG A 33 23.08 -2.15 37.23
C ARG A 33 24.42 -2.55 36.62
N ILE A 34 24.42 -3.08 35.40
CA ILE A 34 25.66 -3.44 34.68
C ILE A 34 26.52 -2.20 34.44
N GLU A 35 25.94 -1.08 34.04
CA GLU A 35 26.67 0.19 33.83
C GLU A 35 27.41 0.67 35.08
N VAL A 36 26.76 0.59 36.26
CA VAL A 36 27.39 0.92 37.55
C VAL A 36 28.55 -0.03 37.86
N VAL A 37 28.38 -1.33 37.60
CA VAL A 37 29.45 -2.32 37.80
C VAL A 37 30.62 -2.05 36.83
N LEU A 38 30.33 -1.71 35.58
CA LEU A 38 31.31 -1.36 34.55
C LEU A 38 32.16 -0.15 34.95
N ALA A 39 31.51 0.90 35.48
CA ALA A 39 32.20 2.08 35.99
C ALA A 39 33.15 1.72 37.13
N ARG A 40 32.68 0.90 38.08
CA ARG A 40 33.49 0.44 39.23
C ARG A 40 34.66 -0.44 38.81
N GLU A 41 34.47 -1.37 37.88
CA GLU A 41 35.56 -2.23 37.36
C GLU A 41 36.62 -1.39 36.64
N ARG A 42 36.22 -0.31 35.95
CA ARG A 42 37.14 0.64 35.33
C ARG A 42 37.97 1.41 36.37
N GLU A 43 37.34 1.85 37.47
CA GLU A 43 38.04 2.50 38.59
C GLU A 43 39.06 1.55 39.24
N ILE A 44 38.63 0.32 39.55
CA ILE A 44 39.51 -0.70 40.15
C ILE A 44 40.69 -1.02 39.23
N ALA A 45 40.47 -1.10 37.91
CA ALA A 45 41.54 -1.29 36.95
C ALA A 45 42.53 -0.11 36.96
N ALA A 46 42.03 1.12 36.99
CA ALA A 46 42.86 2.32 37.03
C ALA A 46 43.68 2.42 38.34
N GLU A 47 43.08 2.13 39.49
CA GLU A 47 43.78 2.07 40.78
C GLU A 47 44.83 0.95 40.83
N SER A 48 44.50 -0.23 40.30
CA SER A 48 45.43 -1.36 40.24
C SER A 48 46.65 -1.07 39.36
N LEU A 49 46.49 -0.27 38.30
CA LEU A 49 47.60 0.21 37.49
C LEU A 49 48.47 1.23 38.25
N LYS A 50 47.87 2.17 39.00
CA LYS A 50 48.61 3.14 39.82
C LYS A 50 49.45 2.47 40.91
N THR A 51 48.92 1.40 41.51
CA THR A 51 49.63 0.61 42.53
C THR A 51 50.66 -0.38 41.96
N GLY A 52 50.81 -0.47 40.63
CA GLY A 52 51.76 -1.38 39.97
C GLY A 52 51.30 -2.84 39.88
N ASN A 53 50.11 -3.18 40.37
CA ASN A 53 49.58 -4.54 40.40
C ASN A 53 48.94 -4.97 39.07
N LYS A 54 49.78 -5.35 38.10
CA LYS A 54 49.37 -5.73 36.74
C LYS A 54 48.40 -6.92 36.68
N GLN A 55 48.58 -7.95 37.50
CA GLN A 55 47.69 -9.12 37.51
C GLN A 55 46.24 -8.79 37.92
N ARG A 56 46.09 -7.89 38.90
CA ARG A 56 44.78 -7.43 39.37
C ARG A 56 44.10 -6.54 38.31
N ALA A 57 44.85 -5.65 37.68
CA ALA A 57 44.36 -4.83 36.58
C ALA A 57 43.88 -5.69 35.38
N LEU A 58 44.63 -6.73 35.00
CA LEU A 58 44.23 -7.64 33.92
C LEU A 58 42.93 -8.38 34.24
N THR A 59 42.74 -8.79 35.48
CA THR A 59 41.52 -9.50 35.89
C THR A 59 40.31 -8.58 35.87
N ALA A 60 40.44 -7.35 36.37
CA ALA A 60 39.39 -6.33 36.31
C ALA A 60 39.01 -6.00 34.85
N LEU A 61 39.99 -5.91 33.94
CA LEU A 61 39.72 -5.68 32.51
C LEU A 61 39.02 -6.86 31.83
N ARG A 62 39.32 -8.11 32.22
CA ARG A 62 38.58 -9.29 31.72
C ARG A 62 37.12 -9.27 32.18
N GLN A 63 36.89 -8.94 33.45
CA GLN A 63 35.54 -8.76 34.00
C GLN A 63 34.78 -7.65 33.26
N LYS A 64 35.42 -6.51 33.05
CA LYS A 64 34.91 -5.40 32.24
C LYS A 64 34.44 -5.87 30.87
N LYS A 65 35.28 -6.65 30.17
CA LYS A 65 34.96 -7.14 28.82
C LYS A 65 33.78 -8.10 28.80
N TYR A 66 33.68 -8.95 29.82
CA TYR A 66 32.53 -9.84 30.00
C TYR A 66 31.23 -9.04 30.21
N GLN A 67 31.27 -8.02 31.07
CA GLN A 67 30.11 -7.16 31.32
C GLN A 67 29.69 -6.34 30.10
N GLU A 68 30.64 -5.84 29.30
CA GLU A 68 30.34 -5.19 28.01
C GLU A 68 29.63 -6.15 27.04
N THR A 69 30.03 -7.42 27.04
CA THR A 69 29.39 -8.44 26.18
C THR A 69 27.97 -8.72 26.66
N LEU A 70 27.77 -8.82 27.98
CA LEU A 70 26.45 -9.02 28.57
C LEU A 70 25.52 -7.82 28.35
N LEU A 71 26.07 -6.60 28.40
CA LEU A 71 25.36 -5.37 28.06
C LEU A 71 24.89 -5.40 26.61
N SER A 72 25.78 -5.72 25.66
CA SER A 72 25.42 -5.84 24.24
C SER A 72 24.35 -6.91 23.98
N GLN A 73 24.41 -8.05 24.67
CA GLN A 73 23.36 -9.08 24.59
C GLN A 73 22.03 -8.56 25.15
N THR A 74 22.07 -7.83 26.26
CA THR A 74 20.87 -7.23 26.88
C THR A 74 20.23 -6.20 25.95
N ASP A 75 21.03 -5.37 25.28
CA ASP A 75 20.55 -4.39 24.29
C ASP A 75 19.87 -5.07 23.10
N ALA A 76 20.47 -6.13 22.56
CA ALA A 76 19.88 -6.92 21.48
C ALA A 76 18.54 -7.57 21.90
N GLN A 77 18.46 -8.09 23.13
CA GLN A 77 17.21 -8.62 23.69
C GLN A 77 16.15 -7.52 23.84
N LEU A 78 16.55 -6.33 24.28
CA LEU A 78 15.66 -5.18 24.45
C LEU A 78 15.10 -4.72 23.10
N GLU A 79 15.94 -4.64 22.06
CA GLU A 79 15.51 -4.35 20.68
C GLU A 79 14.52 -5.40 20.17
N THR A 80 14.82 -6.68 20.38
CA THR A 80 13.93 -7.79 19.99
C THR A 80 12.57 -7.67 20.67
N LEU A 81 12.55 -7.33 21.96
CA LEU A 81 11.33 -7.17 22.73
C LEU A 81 10.53 -5.94 22.28
N GLN A 82 11.19 -4.83 21.92
CA GLN A 82 10.54 -3.67 21.33
C GLN A 82 9.88 -3.99 19.99
N LYS A 83 10.58 -4.71 19.10
CA LYS A 83 10.03 -5.19 17.82
C LYS A 83 8.80 -6.07 18.04
N LEU A 84 8.85 -6.97 19.02
CA LEU A 84 7.72 -7.84 19.34
C LEU A 84 6.50 -7.04 19.83
N VAL A 85 6.70 -6.07 20.72
CA VAL A 85 5.61 -5.20 21.19
C VAL A 85 5.00 -4.41 20.03
N GLN A 86 5.83 -3.82 19.17
CA GLN A 86 5.37 -3.09 18.00
C GLN A 86 4.59 -3.98 17.02
N SER A 87 5.07 -5.22 16.81
CA SER A 87 4.38 -6.20 15.97
C SER A 87 3.00 -6.56 16.54
N ILE A 88 2.89 -6.73 17.86
CA ILE A 88 1.60 -7.03 18.52
C ILE A 88 0.64 -5.85 18.39
N GLU A 89 1.12 -4.62 18.59
CA GLU A 89 0.32 -3.41 18.43
C GLU A 89 -0.16 -3.26 16.98
N PHE A 90 0.68 -3.57 15.99
CA PHE A 90 0.29 -3.60 14.59
C PHE A 90 -0.76 -4.68 14.28
N SER A 91 -0.58 -5.90 14.78
CA SER A 91 -1.56 -6.98 14.61
C SER A 91 -2.91 -6.68 15.27
N LEU A 92 -2.94 -5.87 16.34
CA LEU A 92 -4.18 -5.41 16.93
C LEU A 92 -4.95 -4.48 15.98
N VAL A 93 -4.24 -3.54 15.34
CA VAL A 93 -4.83 -2.67 14.31
C VAL A 93 -5.28 -3.49 13.10
N GLU A 94 -4.47 -4.45 12.66
CA GLU A 94 -4.81 -5.34 11.55
C GLU A 94 -6.11 -6.12 11.81
N LYS A 95 -6.31 -6.62 13.04
CA LYS A 95 -7.56 -7.25 13.46
C LYS A 95 -8.75 -6.30 13.30
N ASP A 96 -8.62 -5.05 13.72
CA ASP A 96 -9.70 -4.06 13.63
C ASP A 96 -10.01 -3.71 12.17
N VAL A 97 -8.99 -3.59 11.31
CA VAL A 97 -9.15 -3.42 9.86
C VAL A 97 -9.88 -4.62 9.25
N LEU A 98 -9.50 -5.85 9.61
CA LEU A 98 -10.17 -7.06 9.14
C LEU A 98 -11.64 -7.11 9.58
N PHE A 99 -11.96 -6.67 10.79
CA PHE A 99 -13.35 -6.56 11.25
C PHE A 99 -14.14 -5.53 10.44
N GLY A 100 -13.54 -4.37 10.15
CA GLY A 100 -14.13 -3.35 9.27
C GLY A 100 -14.36 -3.86 7.85
N LEU A 101 -13.40 -4.57 7.26
CA LEU A 101 -13.54 -5.20 5.94
C LEU A 101 -14.64 -6.26 5.92
N LYS A 102 -14.77 -7.06 6.98
CA LYS A 102 -15.85 -8.05 7.13
C LYS A 102 -17.22 -7.36 7.14
N GLN A 103 -17.36 -6.32 7.95
CA GLN A 103 -18.61 -5.54 8.01
C GLN A 103 -18.93 -4.89 6.67
N GLY A 104 -17.95 -4.30 6.00
CA GLY A 104 -18.12 -3.76 4.65
C GLY A 104 -18.53 -4.81 3.63
N ASN A 105 -17.95 -6.02 3.70
CA ASN A 105 -18.33 -7.14 2.85
C ASN A 105 -19.77 -7.61 3.10
N ASP A 106 -20.20 -7.66 4.36
CA ASP A 106 -21.57 -8.04 4.72
C ASP A 106 -22.59 -7.00 4.21
N VAL A 107 -22.28 -5.70 4.30
CA VAL A 107 -23.09 -4.62 3.72
C VAL A 107 -23.14 -4.73 2.19
N LEU A 108 -22.00 -4.96 1.53
CA LEU A 108 -21.95 -5.16 0.08
C LEU A 108 -22.78 -6.37 -0.37
N LYS A 109 -22.75 -7.48 0.38
CA LYS A 109 -23.58 -8.65 0.11
C LYS A 109 -25.07 -8.32 0.24
N GLN A 110 -25.45 -7.55 1.26
CA GLN A 110 -26.83 -7.13 1.42
C GLN A 110 -27.28 -6.22 0.26
N LEU A 111 -26.48 -5.22 -0.10
CA LEU A 111 -26.77 -4.35 -1.23
C LEU A 111 -26.86 -5.12 -2.55
N ASN A 112 -25.95 -6.08 -2.78
CA ASN A 112 -25.97 -6.93 -3.96
C ASN A 112 -27.21 -7.84 -3.99
N LYS A 113 -27.68 -8.29 -2.83
CA LYS A 113 -28.92 -9.07 -2.71
C LYS A 113 -30.17 -8.22 -2.94
N GLU A 114 -30.16 -6.96 -2.52
CA GLU A 114 -31.23 -6.00 -2.80
C GLU A 114 -31.24 -5.59 -4.28
N MET A 115 -30.07 -5.47 -4.91
CA MET A 115 -29.89 -5.40 -6.37
C MET A 115 -30.03 -6.78 -7.02
N ASP A 116 -31.15 -7.44 -6.77
CA ASP A 116 -31.45 -8.80 -7.21
C ASP A 116 -31.17 -8.98 -8.72
N LEU A 117 -30.57 -10.12 -9.08
CA LEU A 117 -30.28 -10.47 -10.48
C LEU A 117 -31.56 -10.43 -11.32
N ALA A 118 -32.69 -10.82 -10.72
CA ALA A 118 -34.00 -10.76 -11.37
C ALA A 118 -34.49 -9.32 -11.64
N THR A 119 -34.10 -8.35 -10.82
CA THR A 119 -34.43 -6.93 -11.06
C THR A 119 -33.58 -6.37 -12.20
N VAL A 120 -32.31 -6.79 -12.29
CA VAL A 120 -31.43 -6.41 -13.40
C VAL A 120 -31.88 -7.06 -14.70
N GLU A 121 -32.22 -8.36 -14.69
CA GLU A 121 -32.75 -9.07 -15.85
C GLU A 121 -34.06 -8.46 -16.33
N LYS A 122 -35.00 -8.19 -15.42
CA LYS A 122 -36.27 -7.53 -15.77
C LYS A 122 -36.04 -6.14 -16.37
N LEU A 123 -35.14 -5.33 -15.79
CA LEU A 123 -34.84 -4.00 -16.34
C LEU A 123 -34.22 -4.10 -17.74
N MET A 124 -33.35 -5.10 -18.00
CA MET A 124 -32.78 -5.32 -19.33
C MET A 124 -33.86 -5.75 -20.33
N ASP A 125 -34.79 -6.60 -19.93
CA ASP A 125 -35.89 -7.05 -20.79
C ASP A 125 -36.89 -5.91 -21.06
N ASP A 126 -37.29 -5.14 -20.04
CA ASP A 126 -38.13 -3.93 -20.19
C ASP A 126 -37.45 -2.89 -21.11
N THR A 127 -36.11 -2.75 -21.03
CA THR A 127 -35.35 -1.86 -21.92
C THR A 127 -35.32 -2.37 -23.36
N ARG A 128 -35.16 -3.69 -23.56
CA ARG A 128 -35.22 -4.29 -24.91
C ARG A 128 -36.60 -4.14 -25.53
N GLU A 129 -37.65 -4.34 -24.76
CA GLU A 129 -39.04 -4.14 -25.20
C GLU A 129 -39.29 -2.66 -25.54
N GLY A 130 -38.81 -1.73 -24.72
CA GLY A 130 -38.89 -0.29 -25.00
C GLY A 130 -38.17 0.11 -26.29
N ILE A 131 -36.97 -0.44 -26.55
CA ILE A 131 -36.23 -0.23 -27.81
C ILE A 131 -37.02 -0.80 -28.98
N ALA A 132 -37.51 -2.03 -28.89
CA ALA A 132 -38.28 -2.65 -29.96
C ALA A 132 -39.58 -1.88 -30.27
N TYR A 133 -40.28 -1.40 -29.24
CA TYR A 133 -41.45 -0.54 -29.40
C TYR A 133 -41.10 0.78 -30.09
N GLN A 134 -39.99 1.41 -29.70
CA GLN A 134 -39.53 2.64 -30.33
C GLN A 134 -39.12 2.43 -31.79
N GLU A 135 -38.49 1.30 -32.12
CA GLU A 135 -38.20 0.89 -33.49
C GLU A 135 -39.47 0.65 -34.30
N GLU A 136 -40.48 -0.02 -33.73
CA GLU A 136 -41.78 -0.24 -34.36
C GLU A 136 -42.50 1.10 -34.62
N VAL A 137 -42.54 2.00 -33.63
CA VAL A 137 -43.10 3.34 -33.79
C VAL A 137 -42.35 4.13 -34.85
N SER A 138 -41.01 4.04 -34.87
CA SER A 138 -40.18 4.69 -35.88
C SER A 138 -40.46 4.14 -37.28
N ALA A 139 -40.63 2.83 -37.42
CA ALA A 139 -40.97 2.19 -38.69
C ALA A 139 -42.40 2.54 -39.15
N LEU A 140 -43.36 2.63 -38.24
CA LEU A 140 -44.74 3.05 -38.53
C LEU A 140 -44.83 4.53 -38.93
N LEU A 141 -44.05 5.40 -38.29
CA LEU A 141 -43.95 6.81 -38.66
C LEU A 141 -43.29 6.98 -40.03
N SER A 142 -42.15 6.30 -40.27
CA SER A 142 -41.47 6.33 -41.57
C SER A 142 -42.30 5.75 -42.71
N SER A 143 -43.11 4.70 -42.46
CA SER A 143 -43.99 4.13 -43.49
C SER A 143 -45.24 4.96 -43.79
N ARG A 144 -45.65 5.86 -42.89
CA ARG A 144 -46.81 6.76 -43.09
C ARG A 144 -46.43 8.17 -43.56
N MET A 145 -45.18 8.58 -43.38
CA MET A 145 -44.70 9.87 -43.88
C MET A 145 -44.52 9.83 -45.40
N SER A 146 -44.93 10.89 -46.09
CA SER A 146 -44.62 11.09 -47.49
C SER A 146 -43.22 11.71 -47.65
N ALA A 147 -42.61 11.57 -48.83
CA ALA A 147 -41.31 12.18 -49.10
C ALA A 147 -41.29 13.71 -48.92
N GLN A 148 -42.43 14.38 -49.10
CA GLN A 148 -42.57 15.81 -48.86
C GLN A 148 -42.58 16.14 -47.35
N ASP A 149 -43.27 15.34 -46.54
CA ASP A 149 -43.29 15.51 -45.09
C ASP A 149 -41.90 15.27 -44.46
N GLU A 150 -41.11 14.34 -45.03
CA GLU A 150 -39.72 14.12 -44.62
C GLU A 150 -38.82 15.32 -44.95
N GLU A 151 -39.01 15.97 -46.10
CA GLU A 151 -38.26 17.16 -46.50
C GLU A 151 -38.60 18.37 -45.61
N ASP A 152 -39.88 18.55 -45.28
CA ASP A 152 -40.35 19.62 -44.38
C ASP A 152 -39.78 19.45 -42.96
N VAL A 153 -39.77 18.22 -42.43
CA VAL A 153 -39.18 17.91 -41.12
C VAL A 153 -37.66 18.11 -41.11
N GLN A 154 -36.96 17.73 -42.20
CA GLN A 154 -35.52 17.97 -42.33
C GLN A 154 -35.19 19.46 -42.38
N ALA A 155 -36.02 20.27 -43.05
CA ALA A 155 -35.87 21.71 -43.09
C ALA A 155 -36.09 22.36 -41.70
N GLU A 156 -37.09 21.90 -40.95
CA GLU A 156 -37.32 22.36 -39.56
C GLU A 156 -36.16 21.97 -38.64
N LEU A 157 -35.64 20.74 -38.76
CA LEU A 157 -34.46 20.29 -38.02
C LEU A 157 -33.24 21.17 -38.31
N ALA A 158 -33.00 21.50 -39.59
CA ALA A 158 -31.91 22.38 -39.99
C ALA A 158 -32.07 23.80 -39.43
N ALA A 159 -33.30 24.32 -39.37
CA ALA A 159 -33.59 25.61 -38.75
C ALA A 159 -33.31 25.60 -37.24
N LEU A 160 -33.74 24.56 -36.52
CA LEU A 160 -33.47 24.39 -35.08
C LEU A 160 -31.97 24.21 -34.78
N GLN A 161 -31.25 23.47 -35.63
CA GLN A 161 -29.80 23.33 -35.53
C GLN A 161 -29.09 24.67 -35.77
N ALA A 162 -29.55 25.47 -36.74
CA ALA A 162 -29.02 26.81 -36.99
C ALA A 162 -29.33 27.78 -35.84
N GLU A 163 -30.48 27.64 -35.17
CA GLU A 163 -30.84 28.44 -34.00
C GLU A 163 -29.97 28.08 -32.78
N GLN A 164 -29.76 26.79 -32.50
CA GLN A 164 -28.90 26.33 -31.40
C GLN A 164 -27.41 26.56 -31.66
N THR A 165 -26.96 26.44 -32.91
CA THR A 165 -25.56 26.73 -33.30
C THR A 165 -25.34 28.24 -33.51
N GLY A 166 -26.43 29.01 -33.69
CA GLY A 166 -26.44 30.47 -33.86
C GLY A 166 -26.15 31.26 -32.58
N THR A 167 -26.19 30.63 -31.41
CA THR A 167 -25.47 31.13 -30.22
C THR A 167 -23.98 31.00 -30.45
N LYS A 168 -23.39 32.06 -31.04
CA LYS A 168 -21.95 32.25 -31.24
C LYS A 168 -21.16 31.77 -30.02
N LEU A 169 -20.46 30.63 -30.15
CA LEU A 169 -19.31 30.39 -29.28
C LEU A 169 -18.31 31.52 -29.54
N PRO A 170 -17.83 32.23 -28.51
CA PRO A 170 -16.79 33.23 -28.70
C PRO A 170 -15.54 32.56 -29.30
N GLU A 171 -14.89 33.22 -30.26
CA GLU A 171 -13.61 32.75 -30.82
C GLU A 171 -12.64 32.46 -29.66
N ALA A 172 -12.14 31.23 -29.63
CA ALA A 172 -11.14 30.84 -28.64
C ALA A 172 -9.88 31.71 -28.83
N PRO A 173 -9.34 32.34 -27.76
CA PRO A 173 -8.16 33.19 -27.87
C PRO A 173 -6.96 32.38 -28.37
N THR A 174 -6.36 32.82 -29.48
CA THR A 174 -5.19 32.24 -30.15
C THR A 174 -3.86 32.50 -29.43
N HIS A 175 -3.87 32.63 -28.10
CA HIS A 175 -2.62 32.85 -27.38
C HIS A 175 -1.87 31.52 -27.22
N ALA A 176 -0.66 31.44 -27.78
CA ALA A 176 0.22 30.30 -27.58
C ALA A 176 0.43 30.03 -26.09
N LEU A 177 0.12 28.81 -25.65
CA LEU A 177 0.35 28.34 -24.29
C LEU A 177 1.86 28.28 -24.00
N PRO A 178 2.33 28.70 -22.82
CA PRO A 178 3.74 28.61 -22.46
C PRO A 178 4.19 27.14 -22.42
N GLU A 179 5.33 26.88 -23.05
CA GLU A 179 5.93 25.55 -23.21
C GLU A 179 6.41 25.04 -21.85
N VAL A 180 5.69 24.06 -21.29
CA VAL A 180 6.12 23.36 -20.07
C VAL A 180 7.15 22.32 -20.48
N GLU A 181 8.41 22.53 -20.10
CA GLU A 181 9.50 21.57 -20.25
C GLU A 181 9.11 20.23 -19.60
N ARG A 182 8.93 19.20 -20.42
CA ARG A 182 8.74 17.83 -19.93
C ARG A 182 10.12 17.27 -19.60
N PRO A 183 10.35 16.73 -18.38
CA PRO A 183 11.63 16.13 -18.03
C PRO A 183 11.90 14.90 -18.91
N ALA A 184 13.10 14.88 -19.50
CA ALA A 184 13.55 13.82 -20.39
C ALA A 184 13.64 12.48 -19.66
N VAL A 185 12.78 11.54 -20.03
CA VAL A 185 12.96 10.12 -19.66
C VAL A 185 13.95 9.53 -20.67
N HIS A 186 15.19 9.32 -20.23
CA HIS A 186 16.19 8.56 -20.97
C HIS A 186 15.80 7.09 -21.02
N ILE A 187 15.45 6.61 -22.22
CA ILE A 187 15.45 5.18 -22.54
C ILE A 187 16.79 4.93 -23.27
N PRO A 188 17.68 4.05 -22.78
CA PRO A 188 18.90 3.73 -23.50
C PRO A 188 18.56 3.00 -24.79
N SER A 189 18.86 3.63 -25.93
CA SER A 189 18.83 3.02 -27.26
C SER A 189 20.09 2.18 -27.42
N GLU A 190 19.89 0.87 -27.55
CA GLU A 190 20.94 -0.08 -27.89
C GLU A 190 21.30 0.13 -29.36
N ALA A 191 22.43 0.82 -29.56
CA ALA A 191 22.99 1.13 -30.86
C ALA A 191 23.66 -0.11 -31.46
N GLU A 192 23.33 -0.37 -32.72
CA GLU A 192 24.09 -1.24 -33.60
C GLU A 192 25.57 -0.82 -33.66
N ALA A 193 26.46 -1.77 -33.38
CA ALA A 193 27.84 -1.76 -33.87
C ALA A 193 28.23 -3.19 -34.30
N ARG A 194 28.10 -3.41 -35.61
CA ARG A 194 28.71 -4.42 -36.51
C ARG A 194 30.19 -4.80 -36.20
N PRO A 195 30.82 -5.74 -36.93
CA PRO A 195 30.56 -7.18 -37.13
C PRO A 195 31.88 -7.99 -36.96
N GLU A 196 31.89 -9.29 -37.31
CA GLU A 196 33.03 -10.09 -37.85
C GLU A 196 33.23 -11.50 -37.23
N GLU A 197 33.06 -12.48 -38.13
CA GLU A 197 33.89 -13.67 -38.35
C GLU A 197 34.40 -14.50 -37.17
N ARG A 198 33.84 -15.71 -37.03
CA ARG A 198 34.61 -16.96 -36.85
C ARG A 198 33.69 -18.19 -36.96
N GLN A 199 33.45 -18.66 -38.18
CA GLN A 199 32.99 -20.03 -38.45
C GLN A 199 33.70 -20.57 -39.69
N ALA A 200 34.92 -21.06 -39.52
CA ALA A 200 35.51 -22.11 -40.34
C ALA A 200 36.72 -22.69 -39.62
N GLU A 201 36.90 -24.00 -39.76
CA GLU A 201 38.05 -24.83 -39.37
C GLU A 201 37.98 -25.57 -38.02
N GLY A 202 37.45 -26.79 -38.15
CA GLY A 202 37.59 -27.92 -37.25
C GLY A 202 37.21 -29.19 -38.02
N ARG A 203 37.87 -29.44 -39.15
CA ARG A 203 37.74 -30.69 -39.93
C ARG A 203 38.24 -31.87 -39.10
N GLN A 204 37.42 -32.93 -39.10
CA GLN A 204 37.79 -34.35 -39.27
C GLN A 204 38.70 -35.03 -38.24
N ALA A 205 38.12 -36.02 -37.56
CA ALA A 205 38.69 -37.37 -37.39
C ALA A 205 37.49 -38.32 -37.28
N ILE A 206 37.10 -39.08 -38.31
CA ILE A 206 37.74 -40.28 -38.90
C ILE A 206 37.61 -41.52 -37.99
N ALA A 207 36.94 -42.51 -38.60
CA ALA A 207 37.19 -43.95 -38.57
C ALA A 207 36.54 -44.86 -37.51
N ALA A 208 36.12 -45.99 -38.09
CA ALA A 208 35.86 -47.33 -37.57
C ALA A 208 34.45 -47.60 -37.06
#